data_AF-A0AAJ6XAB6-F1
#
_entry.id   AF-A0AAJ6XAB6-F1
#
_cell.length_a   1.000
_cell.length_b   1.000
_cell.length_c   1.000
_cell.angle_alpha   90.00
_cell.angle_beta   90.00
_cell.angle_gamma   90.00
#
_symmetry.space_group_name_H-M   'P 1'
#
loop_
_entity.id
_entity.type
_entity.pdbx_description
1 polymer ?
#
loop_
_entity_poly.entity_id
_entity_poly.type
_entity_poly.pdbx_seq_one_letter_code
_entity_poly.pdbx_strand_id
1 'polypeptide(L)'
;MATALIIKTCLLSTLHLHHHHHRYRLLFSTTSPKPPKSQSLKSIKMESGNEITEEAKENVNQKKKKIFVAGATGSTGKRIVEQLLAKGFEVKAGVRDLDKAKTTFSEHNPSLQIVTADVTEGSDKLVQAIGDDSEAVICATGFRPGWDLFAPWKVDNFGTVNLVEACRKLGVKRFILISSILVNGAAMGQILNPAYIFLNIFGLTLVAKLQAENYIRKSGINYTIVRPGGLRNEPPSGNLVMEPEDTLYEGTISRDLVAEVAVEALGLPESSYKVVEIVSRADAPKRTYEDLFGSIKQK
;
A
#
# COMPACT_ATOMS: atom_id res chain seq x y z
N MET A 1 38.04 34.05 42.59
CA MET A 1 38.08 34.69 41.25
C MET A 1 36.67 34.57 40.68
N ALA A 2 35.77 35.54 40.89
CA ALA A 2 35.50 36.71 40.02
C ALA A 2 35.41 36.30 38.53
N THR A 3 34.33 36.55 37.78
CA THR A 3 33.76 37.87 37.49
C THR A 3 32.36 37.79 36.83
N ALA A 4 31.46 38.73 37.21
CA ALA A 4 30.33 39.41 36.51
C ALA A 4 29.47 38.68 35.45
N LEU A 5 28.12 38.65 35.49
CA LEU A 5 27.06 39.69 35.61
C LEU A 5 27.00 40.68 34.43
N ILE A 6 26.07 40.46 33.48
CA ILE A 6 25.36 41.55 32.77
C ILE A 6 23.89 41.16 32.58
N ILE A 7 23.04 42.01 33.16
CA ILE A 7 21.60 42.15 32.98
C ILE A 7 21.37 43.12 31.81
N LYS A 8 20.39 42.85 30.93
CA LYS A 8 19.60 43.95 30.34
C LYS A 8 18.19 43.50 29.93
N THR A 9 17.26 44.29 30.44
CA THR A 9 15.81 44.24 30.46
C THR A 9 15.21 44.96 29.23
N CYS A 10 13.86 44.94 29.15
CA CYS A 10 12.94 45.85 28.42
C CYS A 10 12.56 45.45 26.98
N LEU A 11 11.31 45.60 26.50
CA LEU A 11 10.04 46.03 27.07
C LEU A 11 8.91 45.66 26.07
N LEU A 12 7.70 45.43 26.60
CA LEU A 12 6.33 45.76 26.12
C LEU A 12 6.09 46.03 24.62
N SER A 13 5.16 45.32 23.96
CA SER A 13 3.68 45.47 23.90
C SER A 13 3.28 45.94 22.49
N THR A 14 2.28 45.35 21.85
CA THR A 14 0.91 45.89 21.83
C THR A 14 -0.02 44.88 21.14
N LEU A 15 -1.13 44.54 21.80
CA LEU A 15 -2.32 43.94 21.18
C LEU A 15 -3.15 45.06 20.54
N HIS A 16 -3.77 44.79 19.39
CA HIS A 16 -4.88 45.57 18.87
C HIS A 16 -6.06 44.64 18.54
N LEU A 17 -7.13 44.79 19.31
CA LEU A 17 -8.49 44.35 18.99
C LEU A 17 -9.16 45.42 18.12
N HIS A 18 -9.95 45.02 17.12
CA HIS A 18 -11.03 45.84 16.59
C HIS A 18 -12.25 44.98 16.25
N HIS A 19 -13.42 45.50 16.61
CA HIS A 19 -14.73 44.86 16.61
C HIS A 19 -15.60 45.39 15.45
N HIS A 20 -16.42 44.50 14.88
CA HIS A 20 -17.75 44.66 14.24
C HIS A 20 -18.04 45.80 13.24
N HIS A 21 -18.68 45.43 12.11
CA HIS A 21 -20.02 45.94 11.77
C HIS A 21 -20.78 45.03 10.78
N HIS A 22 -22.04 44.77 11.10
CA HIS A 22 -23.07 44.15 10.26
C HIS A 22 -23.40 45.00 9.01
N ARG A 23 -23.82 44.34 7.92
CA ARG A 23 -24.90 44.84 7.04
C ARG A 23 -25.53 43.72 6.19
N TYR A 24 -26.83 43.51 6.41
CA TYR A 24 -27.74 42.76 5.56
C TYR A 24 -28.09 43.56 4.29
N ARG A 25 -28.29 42.90 3.15
CA ARG A 25 -29.07 43.44 2.02
C ARG A 25 -29.80 42.32 1.26
N LEU A 26 -31.09 42.22 1.52
CA LEU A 26 -32.11 41.61 0.65
C LEU A 26 -32.40 42.54 -0.53
N LEU A 27 -32.65 42.03 -1.74
CA LEU A 27 -33.61 42.60 -2.70
C LEU A 27 -34.08 41.54 -3.72
N PHE A 28 -35.36 41.69 -4.08
CA PHE A 28 -36.30 40.81 -4.80
C PHE A 28 -36.13 40.81 -6.34
N SER A 29 -36.38 39.67 -7.00
CA SER A 29 -37.55 39.32 -7.86
C SER A 29 -37.60 39.94 -9.27
N THR A 30 -37.75 39.10 -10.31
CA THR A 30 -38.95 39.01 -11.17
C THR A 30 -38.73 38.01 -12.33
N THR A 31 -39.82 37.39 -12.78
CA THR A 31 -39.91 36.25 -13.71
C THR A 31 -40.59 36.63 -15.03
N SER A 32 -40.41 35.76 -16.05
CA SER A 32 -41.36 35.40 -17.16
C SER A 32 -41.25 36.14 -18.52
N PRO A 33 -41.91 35.70 -19.63
CA PRO A 33 -41.61 34.54 -20.51
C PRO A 33 -41.61 34.84 -22.07
N LYS A 34 -41.37 33.81 -22.93
CA LYS A 34 -41.37 33.71 -24.44
C LYS A 34 -42.68 34.21 -25.16
N PRO A 35 -42.95 34.19 -26.53
CA PRO A 35 -42.40 33.42 -27.70
C PRO A 35 -42.49 34.18 -29.12
N PRO A 36 -42.87 33.59 -30.30
CA PRO A 36 -42.11 32.80 -31.32
C PRO A 36 -42.21 33.32 -32.81
N LYS A 37 -41.82 32.46 -33.78
CA LYS A 37 -42.03 32.45 -35.28
C LYS A 37 -40.78 32.91 -36.07
N SER A 38 -40.43 32.42 -37.27
CA SER A 38 -41.17 31.80 -38.37
C SER A 38 -40.21 31.03 -39.31
N GLN A 39 -40.81 30.20 -40.15
CA GLN A 39 -40.28 29.29 -41.18
C GLN A 39 -39.39 29.95 -42.26
N SER A 40 -38.49 29.17 -42.86
CA SER A 40 -38.35 29.09 -44.32
C SER A 40 -37.55 27.85 -44.75
N LEU A 41 -38.20 26.98 -45.52
CA LEU A 41 -37.59 25.92 -46.34
C LEU A 41 -36.84 26.55 -47.52
N LYS A 42 -35.66 26.03 -47.89
CA LYS A 42 -35.34 25.59 -49.25
C LYS A 42 -33.91 25.06 -49.42
N SER A 43 -33.84 24.03 -50.26
CA SER A 43 -32.76 23.63 -51.16
C SER A 43 -31.66 22.71 -50.63
N ILE A 44 -31.76 21.47 -51.08
CA ILE A 44 -30.69 20.47 -51.20
C ILE A 44 -29.60 21.02 -52.12
N LYS A 45 -28.34 20.94 -51.66
CA LYS A 45 -27.18 20.76 -52.54
C LYS A 45 -26.15 19.96 -51.76
N MET A 46 -25.90 18.73 -52.22
CA MET A 46 -24.74 17.96 -51.80
C MET A 46 -23.52 18.52 -52.51
N GLU A 47 -22.53 18.97 -51.75
CA GLU A 47 -21.17 19.14 -52.26
C GLU A 47 -20.18 18.86 -51.14
N SER A 48 -19.20 18.05 -51.52
CA SER A 48 -18.13 17.50 -50.69
C SER A 48 -17.23 18.61 -50.14
N GLY A 49 -17.03 18.61 -48.83
CA GLY A 49 -16.08 19.47 -48.15
C GLY A 49 -15.77 18.86 -46.79
N ASN A 50 -14.59 18.29 -46.66
CA ASN A 50 -14.11 17.61 -45.47
C ASN A 50 -13.80 18.67 -44.39
N GLU A 51 -14.80 19.07 -43.60
CA GLU A 51 -14.58 19.84 -42.39
C GLU A 51 -14.12 18.88 -41.28
N ILE A 52 -12.89 19.11 -40.82
CA ILE A 52 -12.34 18.48 -39.63
C ILE A 52 -13.12 19.03 -38.44
N THR A 53 -14.18 18.35 -38.02
CA THR A 53 -14.74 18.53 -36.69
C THR A 53 -13.74 17.94 -35.71
N GLU A 54 -13.05 18.81 -34.97
CA GLU A 54 -12.36 18.47 -33.74
C GLU A 54 -13.39 17.83 -32.78
N GLU A 55 -13.46 16.50 -32.80
CA GLU A 55 -14.04 15.76 -31.70
C GLU A 55 -13.16 16.01 -30.48
N ALA A 56 -13.63 16.93 -29.64
CA ALA A 56 -13.17 17.08 -28.27
C ALA A 56 -13.25 15.71 -27.60
N LYS A 57 -12.11 15.02 -27.54
CA LYS A 57 -11.94 13.82 -26.73
C LYS A 57 -12.29 14.22 -25.30
N GLU A 58 -13.46 13.80 -24.85
CA GLU A 58 -13.76 13.69 -23.43
C GLU A 58 -12.61 12.93 -22.79
N ASN A 59 -11.73 13.66 -22.11
CA ASN A 59 -10.84 13.11 -21.12
C ASN A 59 -11.75 12.62 -19.99
N VAL A 60 -12.30 11.41 -20.17
CA VAL A 60 -12.68 10.58 -19.04
C VAL A 60 -11.38 10.40 -18.28
N ASN A 61 -11.20 11.23 -17.26
CA ASN A 61 -10.13 11.15 -16.30
C ASN A 61 -10.25 9.77 -15.67
N GLN A 62 -9.67 8.74 -16.30
CA GLN A 62 -9.50 7.44 -15.69
C GLN A 62 -8.66 7.71 -14.46
N LYS A 63 -9.33 7.83 -13.32
CA LYS A 63 -8.73 8.01 -12.01
C LYS A 63 -7.66 6.92 -11.92
N LYS A 64 -6.39 7.32 -12.02
CA LYS A 64 -5.27 6.41 -11.90
C LYS A 64 -5.44 5.71 -10.57
N LYS A 65 -5.59 4.38 -10.62
CA LYS A 65 -5.86 3.62 -9.42
C LYS A 65 -4.55 3.47 -8.64
N LYS A 66 -4.64 3.64 -7.34
CA LYS A 66 -3.50 3.67 -6.42
C LYS A 66 -3.22 2.29 -5.85
N ILE A 67 -1.97 2.08 -5.45
CA ILE A 67 -1.57 0.92 -4.66
C ILE A 67 -1.43 1.37 -3.21
N PHE A 68 -2.27 0.83 -2.33
CA PHE A 68 -2.15 1.09 -0.90
C PHE A 68 -1.10 0.17 -0.27
N VAL A 69 -0.12 0.75 0.44
CA VAL A 69 0.94 -0.01 1.11
C VAL A 69 0.80 0.13 2.62
N ALA A 70 0.36 -0.94 3.29
CA ALA A 70 0.33 -1.00 4.74
C ALA A 70 1.74 -1.31 5.29
N GLY A 71 2.17 -0.56 6.30
CA GLY A 71 3.53 -0.70 6.84
C GLY A 71 4.59 0.01 6.00
N ALA A 72 4.21 1.07 5.29
CA ALA A 72 5.06 1.77 4.33
C ALA A 72 6.39 2.32 4.91
N THR A 73 6.46 2.65 6.20
CA THR A 73 7.72 3.10 6.84
C THR A 73 8.53 1.97 7.48
N GLY A 74 8.14 0.71 7.25
CA GLY A 74 8.92 -0.46 7.61
C GLY A 74 10.11 -0.68 6.67
N SER A 75 11.08 -1.50 7.08
CA SER A 75 12.30 -1.72 6.29
C SER A 75 12.00 -2.29 4.88
N THR A 76 11.04 -3.21 4.77
CA THR A 76 10.58 -3.74 3.48
C THR A 76 9.55 -2.82 2.83
N GLY A 77 8.60 -2.27 3.62
CA GLY A 77 7.54 -1.39 3.11
C GLY A 77 8.07 -0.17 2.35
N LYS A 78 9.15 0.48 2.84
CA LYS A 78 9.71 1.65 2.15
C LYS A 78 10.28 1.31 0.78
N ARG A 79 10.91 0.13 0.66
CA ARG A 79 11.44 -0.39 -0.61
C ARG A 79 10.32 -0.71 -1.60
N ILE A 80 9.21 -1.26 -1.10
CA ILE A 80 8.00 -1.48 -1.92
C ILE A 80 7.48 -0.14 -2.46
N VAL A 81 7.36 0.88 -1.61
CA VAL A 81 6.94 2.23 -2.04
C VAL A 81 7.90 2.80 -3.09
N GLU A 82 9.21 2.77 -2.83
CA GLU A 82 10.24 3.25 -3.75
C GLU A 82 10.15 2.55 -5.13
N GLN A 83 9.99 1.23 -5.15
CA GLN A 83 9.90 0.47 -6.40
C GLN A 83 8.58 0.67 -7.15
N LEU A 84 7.46 0.81 -6.44
CA LEU A 84 6.18 1.18 -7.06
C LEU A 84 6.28 2.53 -7.76
N LEU A 85 6.84 3.54 -7.07
CA LEU A 85 7.04 4.88 -7.65
C LEU A 85 7.99 4.85 -8.84
N ALA A 86 9.08 4.07 -8.75
CA ALA A 86 10.03 3.90 -9.86
C ALA A 86 9.39 3.24 -11.10
N LYS A 87 8.39 2.38 -10.91
CA LYS A 87 7.58 1.77 -11.98
C LYS A 87 6.40 2.63 -12.43
N GLY A 88 6.23 3.84 -11.89
CA GLY A 88 5.22 4.80 -12.30
C GLY A 88 3.82 4.59 -11.70
N PHE A 89 3.69 3.75 -10.66
CA PHE A 89 2.44 3.60 -9.93
C PHE A 89 2.17 4.83 -9.05
N GLU A 90 0.88 5.15 -8.86
CA GLU A 90 0.48 6.01 -7.76
C GLU A 90 0.37 5.20 -6.46
N VAL A 91 0.94 5.71 -5.38
CA VAL A 91 1.10 4.99 -4.12
C VAL A 91 0.41 5.73 -3.00
N LYS A 92 -0.38 4.99 -2.21
CA LYS A 92 -0.93 5.45 -0.95
C LYS A 92 -0.21 4.75 0.21
N ALA A 93 0.74 5.45 0.83
CA ALA A 93 1.53 4.94 1.95
C ALA A 93 0.75 5.04 3.27
N GLY A 94 0.27 3.90 3.77
CA GLY A 94 -0.39 3.78 5.06
C GLY A 94 0.62 3.71 6.21
N VAL A 95 0.61 4.73 7.08
CA VAL A 95 1.58 4.90 8.16
C VAL A 95 0.91 5.21 9.49
N ARG A 96 1.52 4.80 10.60
CA ARG A 96 1.04 5.19 11.95
C ARG A 96 1.60 6.52 12.42
N ASP A 97 2.85 6.79 12.05
CA ASP A 97 3.60 7.96 12.46
C ASP A 97 3.90 8.81 11.21
N LEU A 98 3.22 9.96 11.11
CA LEU A 98 3.35 10.89 9.99
C LEU A 98 4.70 11.57 9.96
N ASP A 99 5.33 11.84 11.10
CA ASP A 99 6.60 12.55 11.15
C ASP A 99 7.74 11.62 10.72
N LYS A 100 7.71 10.36 11.18
CA LYS A 100 8.59 9.32 10.64
C LYS A 100 8.39 9.15 9.13
N ALA A 101 7.15 9.24 8.64
CA ALA A 101 6.86 9.10 7.21
C ALA A 101 7.45 10.26 6.41
N LYS A 102 7.32 11.51 6.88
CA LYS A 102 7.97 12.68 6.26
C LYS A 102 9.49 12.56 6.22
N THR A 103 10.12 11.99 7.25
CA THR A 103 11.56 11.72 7.24
C THR A 103 11.93 10.58 6.28
N THR A 104 11.11 9.53 6.21
CA THR A 104 11.37 8.37 5.35
C THR A 104 11.19 8.71 3.87
N PHE A 105 10.20 9.55 3.56
CA PHE A 105 9.84 9.98 2.22
C PHE A 105 10.00 11.51 2.11
N SER A 106 11.22 11.99 2.34
CA SER A 106 11.52 13.43 2.39
C SER A 106 11.45 14.12 1.03
N GLU A 107 11.68 13.37 -0.04
CA GLU A 107 11.58 13.88 -1.40
C GLU A 107 10.12 13.97 -1.82
N HIS A 108 9.72 15.14 -2.31
CA HIS A 108 8.36 15.32 -2.82
C HIS A 108 8.17 14.51 -4.10
N ASN A 109 7.24 13.57 -4.07
CA ASN A 109 6.81 12.82 -5.25
C ASN A 109 5.29 13.00 -5.41
N PRO A 110 4.80 13.58 -6.53
CA PRO A 110 3.37 13.82 -6.73
C PRO A 110 2.54 12.53 -6.82
N SER A 111 3.19 11.39 -7.08
CA SER A 111 2.55 10.07 -7.13
C SER A 111 2.53 9.39 -5.76
N LEU A 112 3.05 10.03 -4.70
CA LEU A 112 3.04 9.49 -3.34
C LEU A 112 2.09 10.28 -2.44
N GLN A 113 1.08 9.58 -1.92
CA GLN A 113 0.18 10.09 -0.89
C GLN A 113 0.46 9.38 0.43
N ILE A 114 0.76 10.13 1.48
CA ILE A 114 0.90 9.59 2.84
C ILE A 114 -0.44 9.72 3.57
N VAL A 115 -0.92 8.62 4.16
CA VAL A 115 -2.16 8.60 4.94
C VAL A 115 -1.96 7.89 6.28
N THR A 116 -2.68 8.34 7.31
CA THR A 116 -2.67 7.65 8.59
C THR A 116 -3.44 6.33 8.47
N ALA A 117 -2.78 5.22 8.83
CA ALA A 117 -3.37 3.89 8.88
C ALA A 117 -2.71 3.05 9.97
N ASP A 118 -3.51 2.66 10.97
CA ASP A 118 -3.15 1.63 11.93
C ASP A 118 -4.04 0.40 11.70
N VAL A 119 -3.42 -0.73 11.35
CA VAL A 119 -4.13 -1.98 11.04
C VAL A 119 -4.89 -2.55 12.25
N THR A 120 -4.55 -2.13 13.47
CA THR A 120 -5.20 -2.59 14.70
C THR A 120 -6.49 -1.84 15.04
N GLU A 121 -6.79 -0.73 14.36
CA GLU A 121 -7.96 0.11 14.67
C GLU A 121 -9.25 -0.32 13.95
N GLY A 122 -9.24 -1.49 13.32
CA GLY A 122 -10.40 -2.10 12.67
C GLY A 122 -10.58 -1.72 11.19
N SER A 123 -11.42 -2.50 10.51
CA SER A 123 -11.60 -2.37 9.05
C SER A 123 -12.25 -1.05 8.63
N ASP A 124 -13.11 -0.43 9.44
CA ASP A 124 -13.81 0.81 9.05
C ASP A 124 -12.87 2.01 8.89
N LYS A 125 -11.88 2.15 9.78
CA LYS A 125 -10.85 3.18 9.62
C LYS A 125 -9.92 2.86 8.44
N LEU A 126 -9.62 1.59 8.22
CA LEU A 126 -8.83 1.17 7.06
C LEU A 126 -9.56 1.40 5.74
N VAL A 127 -10.89 1.31 5.69
CA VAL A 127 -11.69 1.69 4.51
C VAL A 127 -11.45 3.16 4.16
N GLN A 128 -11.45 4.05 5.16
CA GLN A 128 -11.18 5.47 4.95
C GLN A 128 -9.74 5.71 4.48
N ALA A 129 -8.77 5.00 5.05
CA ALA A 129 -7.36 5.12 4.68
C ALA A 129 -7.06 4.57 3.28
N ILE A 130 -7.59 3.39 2.93
CA ILE A 130 -7.40 2.76 1.62
C ILE A 130 -8.12 3.57 0.55
N GLY A 131 -9.36 3.99 0.79
CA GLY A 131 -10.17 4.77 -0.15
C GLY A 131 -10.64 3.99 -1.39
N ASP A 132 -11.62 4.55 -2.08
CA ASP A 132 -12.22 3.98 -3.30
C ASP A 132 -11.33 4.09 -4.55
N ASP A 133 -10.21 4.80 -4.44
CA ASP A 133 -9.24 5.06 -5.48
C ASP A 133 -8.09 4.06 -5.49
N SER A 134 -8.10 3.05 -4.61
CA SER A 134 -7.10 1.99 -4.59
C SER A 134 -7.55 0.76 -5.38
N GLU A 135 -6.67 0.15 -6.18
CA GLU A 135 -6.95 -1.12 -6.88
C GLU A 135 -6.34 -2.35 -6.23
N ALA A 136 -5.29 -2.15 -5.44
CA ALA A 136 -4.58 -3.21 -4.75
C ALA A 136 -4.09 -2.74 -3.37
N VAL A 137 -3.92 -3.71 -2.48
CA VAL A 137 -3.27 -3.52 -1.18
C VAL A 137 -2.04 -4.42 -1.09
N ILE A 138 -0.90 -3.85 -0.69
CA ILE A 138 0.29 -4.59 -0.27
C ILE A 138 0.43 -4.46 1.24
N CYS A 139 0.34 -5.59 1.94
CA CYS A 139 0.54 -5.69 3.38
C CYS A 139 2.00 -6.08 3.68
N ALA A 140 2.81 -5.08 4.04
CA ALA A 140 4.19 -5.25 4.49
C ALA A 140 4.34 -4.92 5.99
N THR A 141 3.26 -5.09 6.76
CA THR A 141 3.30 -4.94 8.21
C THR A 141 4.05 -6.10 8.85
N GLY A 142 4.73 -5.80 9.95
CA GLY A 142 5.26 -6.79 10.87
C GLY A 142 5.25 -6.18 12.26
N PHE A 143 4.90 -6.96 13.27
CA PHE A 143 5.00 -6.48 14.64
C PHE A 143 6.44 -6.08 14.96
N ARG A 144 6.59 -5.13 15.89
CA ARG A 144 7.91 -4.80 16.46
C ARG A 144 8.00 -5.52 17.81
N PRO A 145 9.08 -6.27 18.08
CA PRO A 145 9.30 -6.84 19.41
C PRO A 145 9.20 -5.77 20.49
N GLY A 146 8.52 -6.11 21.57
CA GLY A 146 8.25 -5.23 22.69
C GLY A 146 7.58 -6.00 23.82
N TRP A 147 7.14 -5.28 24.84
CA TRP A 147 6.53 -5.88 26.04
C TRP A 147 5.13 -6.46 25.83
N ASP A 148 4.47 -6.12 24.72
CA ASP A 148 3.16 -6.69 24.36
C ASP A 148 3.33 -8.02 23.63
N LEU A 149 3.21 -9.12 24.37
CA LEU A 149 3.28 -10.48 23.82
C LEU A 149 2.14 -10.80 22.83
N PHE A 150 1.05 -10.03 22.83
CA PHE A 150 -0.04 -10.17 21.86
C PHE A 150 0.13 -9.29 20.62
N ALA A 151 1.19 -8.47 20.55
CA ALA A 151 1.46 -7.63 19.39
C ALA A 151 1.51 -8.39 18.05
N PRO A 152 2.11 -9.60 17.95
CA PRO A 152 2.06 -10.38 16.70
C PRO A 152 0.63 -10.72 16.29
N TRP A 153 -0.23 -11.10 17.24
CA TRP A 153 -1.63 -11.41 16.94
C TRP A 153 -2.41 -10.16 16.52
N LYS A 154 -2.22 -9.03 17.20
CA LYS A 154 -2.88 -7.76 16.86
C LYS A 154 -2.48 -7.26 15.47
N VAL A 155 -1.20 -7.33 15.13
CA VAL A 155 -0.66 -6.76 13.89
C VAL A 155 -0.71 -7.78 12.75
N ASP A 156 -0.02 -8.90 12.89
CA ASP A 156 0.18 -9.86 11.80
C ASP A 156 -1.06 -10.71 11.51
N ASN A 157 -1.91 -10.98 12.52
CA ASN A 157 -3.20 -11.66 12.31
C ASN A 157 -4.37 -10.68 12.15
N PHE A 158 -4.87 -10.10 13.24
CA PHE A 158 -6.06 -9.26 13.23
C PHE A 158 -5.91 -8.03 12.32
N GLY A 159 -4.72 -7.43 12.25
CA GLY A 159 -4.44 -6.33 11.33
C GLY A 159 -4.55 -6.73 9.86
N THR A 160 -4.03 -7.90 9.50
CA THR A 160 -4.19 -8.45 8.15
C THR A 160 -5.65 -8.77 7.83
N VAL A 161 -6.38 -9.37 8.77
CA VAL A 161 -7.83 -9.62 8.65
C VAL A 161 -8.59 -8.31 8.42
N ASN A 162 -8.29 -7.26 9.18
CA ASN A 162 -8.92 -5.95 9.04
C ASN A 162 -8.65 -5.34 7.66
N LEU A 163 -7.44 -5.49 7.11
CA LEU A 163 -7.11 -5.01 5.76
C LEU A 163 -7.90 -5.76 4.68
N VAL A 164 -8.01 -7.09 4.77
CA VAL A 164 -8.79 -7.90 3.83
C VAL A 164 -10.27 -7.52 3.88
N GLU A 165 -10.81 -7.33 5.08
CA GLU A 165 -12.19 -6.89 5.27
C GLU A 165 -12.44 -5.49 4.74
N ALA A 166 -11.48 -4.57 4.87
CA ALA A 166 -11.56 -3.26 4.25
C ALA A 166 -11.52 -3.35 2.71
N CYS A 167 -10.69 -4.23 2.15
CA CYS A 167 -10.67 -4.51 0.72
C CYS A 167 -12.03 -5.01 0.23
N ARG A 168 -12.63 -5.96 0.96
CA ARG A 168 -13.96 -6.51 0.67
C ARG A 168 -15.04 -5.42 0.64
N LYS A 169 -15.04 -4.52 1.63
CA LYS A 169 -15.97 -3.38 1.70
C LYS A 169 -15.81 -2.40 0.53
N LEU A 170 -14.58 -2.18 0.07
CA LEU A 170 -14.25 -1.26 -1.03
C LEU A 170 -14.33 -1.91 -2.43
N GLY A 171 -14.43 -3.24 -2.51
CA GLY A 171 -14.33 -3.98 -3.77
C GLY A 171 -12.91 -4.02 -4.35
N VAL A 172 -11.88 -3.81 -3.53
CA VAL A 172 -10.47 -4.00 -3.91
C VAL A 172 -10.21 -5.50 -4.09
N LYS A 173 -9.78 -5.89 -5.28
CA LYS A 173 -9.69 -7.31 -5.65
C LYS A 173 -8.30 -7.91 -5.45
N ARG A 174 -7.24 -7.10 -5.44
CA ARG A 174 -5.85 -7.56 -5.41
C ARG A 174 -5.20 -7.33 -4.05
N PHE A 175 -4.62 -8.37 -3.48
CA PHE A 175 -3.98 -8.30 -2.16
C PHE A 175 -2.64 -9.04 -2.13
N ILE A 176 -1.56 -8.37 -1.75
CA ILE A 176 -0.24 -8.99 -1.59
C ILE A 176 0.12 -9.00 -0.11
N LEU A 177 0.48 -10.15 0.44
CA LEU A 177 0.95 -10.27 1.83
C LEU A 177 2.43 -10.63 1.86
N ILE A 178 3.22 -9.89 2.64
CA ILE A 178 4.59 -10.29 3.03
C ILE A 178 4.52 -11.09 4.33
N SER A 179 4.61 -12.40 4.20
CA SER A 179 4.58 -13.37 5.30
C SER A 179 6.00 -13.81 5.69
N SER A 180 6.25 -15.10 5.90
CA SER A 180 7.55 -15.69 6.23
C SER A 180 7.58 -17.15 5.81
N ILE A 181 8.75 -17.68 5.46
CA ILE A 181 8.94 -19.16 5.50
C ILE A 181 8.74 -19.66 6.94
N LEU A 182 8.61 -20.98 7.10
CA LEU A 182 8.41 -21.64 8.39
C LEU A 182 7.09 -21.29 9.12
N VAL A 183 6.17 -20.55 8.51
CA VAL A 183 4.83 -20.31 9.10
C VAL A 183 4.08 -21.62 9.37
N ASN A 184 4.28 -22.63 8.53
CA ASN A 184 3.79 -23.99 8.73
C ASN A 184 4.87 -24.96 9.29
N GLY A 185 5.91 -24.42 9.93
CA GLY A 185 7.09 -25.18 10.36
C GLY A 185 6.76 -26.38 11.25
N ALA A 186 5.72 -26.30 12.09
CA ALA A 186 5.27 -27.44 12.89
C ALA A 186 4.82 -28.64 12.05
N ALA A 187 4.01 -28.40 11.00
CA ALA A 187 3.57 -29.45 10.09
C ALA A 187 4.73 -29.99 9.23
N MET A 188 5.74 -29.16 8.97
CA MET A 188 6.97 -29.54 8.27
C MET A 188 8.01 -30.27 9.15
N GLY A 189 7.70 -30.56 10.42
CA GLY A 189 8.65 -31.17 11.36
C GLY A 189 9.80 -30.25 11.79
N GLN A 190 9.68 -28.94 11.58
CA GLN A 190 10.70 -27.92 11.87
C GLN A 190 10.56 -27.32 13.28
N ILE A 191 9.88 -28.00 14.21
CA ILE A 191 9.68 -27.50 15.58
C ILE A 191 10.99 -27.27 16.34
N LEU A 192 12.05 -28.01 16.00
CA LEU A 192 13.39 -27.88 16.58
C LEU A 192 14.30 -26.94 15.77
N ASN A 193 13.82 -26.36 14.67
CA ASN A 193 14.60 -25.43 13.87
C ASN A 193 14.86 -24.14 14.69
N PRO A 194 16.12 -23.71 14.85
CA PRO A 194 16.45 -22.52 15.66
C PRO A 194 15.72 -21.25 15.21
N ALA A 195 15.52 -21.06 13.89
CA ALA A 195 14.77 -19.93 13.37
C ALA A 195 13.29 -20.03 13.71
N TYR A 196 12.69 -21.22 13.62
CA TYR A 196 11.29 -21.44 14.02
C TYR A 196 11.06 -21.14 15.50
N ILE A 197 11.96 -21.61 16.37
CA ILE A 197 11.93 -21.35 17.81
C ILE A 197 12.06 -19.85 18.07
N PHE A 198 13.08 -19.21 17.50
CA PHE A 198 13.35 -17.78 17.69
C PHE A 198 12.19 -16.89 17.23
N LEU A 199 11.55 -17.21 16.10
CA LEU A 199 10.44 -16.42 15.58
C LEU A 199 9.14 -16.60 16.38
N ASN A 200 8.97 -17.75 17.04
CA ASN A 200 7.80 -18.02 17.87
C ASN A 200 7.96 -17.62 19.34
N ILE A 201 9.19 -17.43 19.84
CA ILE A 201 9.45 -17.09 21.25
C ILE A 201 8.78 -15.79 21.68
N PHE A 202 8.60 -14.85 20.75
CA PHE A 202 7.92 -13.58 20.96
C PHE A 202 6.48 -13.64 20.44
N GLY A 203 5.60 -14.34 21.15
CA GLY A 203 4.16 -14.27 20.92
C GLY A 203 3.62 -15.08 19.74
N LEU A 204 4.30 -16.17 19.36
CA LEU A 204 3.84 -17.11 18.32
C LEU A 204 3.59 -16.44 16.95
N THR A 205 4.49 -15.55 16.53
CA THR A 205 4.37 -14.77 15.30
C THR A 205 4.08 -15.61 14.06
N LEU A 206 4.76 -16.76 13.91
CA LEU A 206 4.58 -17.63 12.75
C LEU A 206 3.17 -18.24 12.74
N VAL A 207 2.63 -18.58 13.92
CA VAL A 207 1.24 -19.03 14.07
C VAL A 207 0.26 -17.92 13.73
N ALA A 208 0.50 -16.69 14.20
CA ALA A 208 -0.35 -15.54 13.87
C ALA A 208 -0.39 -15.26 12.37
N LYS A 209 0.78 -15.29 11.69
CA LYS A 209 0.87 -15.16 10.23
C LYS A 209 0.15 -16.29 9.50
N LEU A 210 0.32 -17.54 9.92
CA LEU A 210 -0.38 -18.67 9.31
C LEU A 210 -1.90 -18.54 9.41
N GLN A 211 -2.42 -18.05 10.54
CA GLN A 211 -3.86 -17.78 10.70
C GLN A 211 -4.35 -16.68 9.75
N ALA A 212 -3.60 -15.59 9.59
CA ALA A 212 -3.91 -14.56 8.60
C ALA A 212 -3.91 -15.09 7.17
N GLU A 213 -2.92 -15.92 6.80
CA GLU A 213 -2.88 -16.54 5.48
C GLU A 213 -4.10 -17.42 5.23
N ASN A 214 -4.51 -18.23 6.21
CA ASN A 214 -5.70 -19.07 6.11
C ASN A 214 -6.98 -18.24 5.96
N TYR A 215 -7.06 -17.09 6.63
CA TYR A 215 -8.17 -16.16 6.44
C TYR A 215 -8.19 -15.58 5.02
N ILE A 216 -7.04 -15.13 4.50
CA ILE A 216 -6.90 -14.64 3.12
C ILE A 216 -7.36 -15.71 2.13
N ARG A 217 -6.88 -16.95 2.26
CA ARG A 217 -7.28 -18.07 1.39
C ARG A 217 -8.80 -18.26 1.37
N LYS A 218 -9.45 -18.18 2.52
CA LYS A 218 -10.92 -18.33 2.67
C LYS A 218 -11.72 -17.13 2.18
N SER A 219 -11.11 -15.94 2.13
CA SER A 219 -11.79 -14.69 1.75
C SER A 219 -12.14 -14.61 0.26
N GLY A 220 -11.47 -15.39 -0.59
CA GLY A 220 -11.65 -15.36 -2.05
C GLY A 220 -11.03 -14.15 -2.77
N ILE A 221 -10.38 -13.23 -2.04
CA ILE A 221 -9.64 -12.11 -2.64
C ILE A 221 -8.51 -12.63 -3.53
N ASN A 222 -8.23 -11.98 -4.67
CA ASN A 222 -7.10 -12.38 -5.51
C ASN A 222 -5.79 -12.03 -4.80
N TYR A 223 -5.26 -13.02 -4.07
CA TYR A 223 -4.11 -12.86 -3.21
C TYR A 223 -2.81 -13.32 -3.86
N THR A 224 -1.69 -12.78 -3.38
CA THR A 224 -0.39 -13.46 -3.44
C THR A 224 0.25 -13.37 -2.07
N ILE A 225 0.63 -14.52 -1.51
CA ILE A 225 1.33 -14.60 -0.24
C ILE A 225 2.79 -14.88 -0.54
N VAL A 226 3.65 -13.92 -0.22
CA VAL A 226 5.09 -14.03 -0.38
C VAL A 226 5.69 -14.40 0.98
N ARG A 227 6.33 -15.55 1.07
CA ARG A 227 6.99 -16.09 2.27
C ARG A 227 8.52 -15.99 2.12
N PRO A 228 9.14 -14.85 2.47
CA PRO A 228 10.59 -14.73 2.36
C PRO A 228 11.33 -15.52 3.44
N GLY A 229 12.56 -15.91 3.11
CA GLY A 229 13.56 -16.34 4.09
C GLY A 229 14.08 -15.21 4.98
N GLY A 230 15.22 -15.44 5.63
CA GLY A 230 15.86 -14.46 6.52
C GLY A 230 16.16 -13.14 5.81
N LEU A 231 15.52 -12.06 6.25
CA LEU A 231 15.56 -10.76 5.58
C LEU A 231 16.86 -9.98 5.84
N ARG A 232 17.54 -9.60 4.75
CA ARG A 232 18.77 -8.80 4.72
C ARG A 232 18.51 -7.37 4.23
N ASN A 233 19.29 -6.40 4.69
CA ASN A 233 19.14 -4.99 4.28
C ASN A 233 20.10 -4.61 3.15
N GLU A 234 21.11 -5.44 2.95
CA GLU A 234 22.11 -5.33 1.91
C GLU A 234 21.45 -5.55 0.53
N PRO A 235 22.05 -4.98 -0.54
CA PRO A 235 21.60 -5.24 -1.91
C PRO A 235 21.56 -6.75 -2.25
N PRO A 236 20.76 -7.17 -3.24
CA PRO A 236 20.71 -8.57 -3.65
C PRO A 236 22.09 -9.11 -4.04
N SER A 237 22.50 -10.23 -3.42
CA SER A 237 23.81 -10.88 -3.65
C SER A 237 23.72 -12.23 -4.38
N GLY A 238 22.55 -12.55 -4.92
CA GLY A 238 22.29 -13.79 -5.67
C GLY A 238 20.95 -13.73 -6.39
N ASN A 239 20.67 -14.75 -7.19
CA ASN A 239 19.44 -14.83 -7.97
C ASN A 239 18.28 -15.36 -7.11
N LEU A 240 17.06 -14.96 -7.49
CA LEU A 240 15.83 -15.35 -6.83
C LEU A 240 15.54 -16.83 -7.06
N VAL A 241 15.36 -17.54 -5.95
CA VAL A 241 14.76 -18.88 -5.93
C VAL A 241 13.34 -18.72 -5.40
N MET A 242 12.37 -19.24 -6.14
CA MET A 242 10.96 -19.25 -5.79
C MET A 242 10.47 -20.69 -5.78
N GLU A 243 9.93 -21.14 -4.65
CA GLU A 243 9.44 -22.50 -4.45
C GLU A 243 7.97 -22.51 -4.02
N PRO A 244 7.25 -23.63 -4.22
CA PRO A 244 5.91 -23.82 -3.66
C PRO A 244 5.91 -23.77 -2.14
N GLU A 245 4.72 -23.56 -1.56
CA GLU A 245 4.58 -23.49 -0.11
C GLU A 245 5.02 -24.78 0.61
N ASP A 246 5.61 -24.57 1.79
CA ASP A 246 6.11 -25.60 2.70
C ASP A 246 7.24 -26.44 2.08
N THR A 247 8.16 -25.78 1.36
CA THR A 247 9.32 -26.41 0.70
C THR A 247 10.65 -25.92 1.31
N LEU A 248 10.76 -24.63 1.58
CA LEU A 248 11.95 -23.99 2.14
C LEU A 248 11.88 -23.90 3.66
N TYR A 249 12.95 -24.34 4.33
CA TYR A 249 13.11 -24.25 5.79
C TYR A 249 14.30 -23.38 6.21
N GLU A 250 15.07 -22.87 5.25
CA GLU A 250 16.23 -22.02 5.47
C GLU A 250 16.50 -21.11 4.26
N GLY A 251 17.50 -20.24 4.39
CA GLY A 251 17.93 -19.31 3.36
C GLY A 251 17.61 -17.86 3.70
N THR A 252 18.22 -16.95 2.94
CA THR A 252 18.12 -15.50 3.18
C THR A 252 17.80 -14.77 1.89
N ILE A 253 17.24 -13.56 2.01
CA ILE A 253 16.90 -12.73 0.85
C ILE A 253 17.00 -11.25 1.21
N SER A 254 17.45 -10.44 0.24
CA SER A 254 17.43 -8.99 0.37
C SER A 254 16.00 -8.46 0.40
N ARG A 255 15.72 -7.50 1.28
CA ARG A 255 14.42 -6.80 1.31
C ARG A 255 14.12 -6.07 -0.01
N ASP A 256 15.14 -5.71 -0.79
CA ASP A 256 14.96 -5.10 -2.11
C ASP A 256 14.34 -6.12 -3.07
N LEU A 257 14.83 -7.35 -3.06
CA LEU A 257 14.31 -8.43 -3.90
C LEU A 257 12.92 -8.89 -3.44
N VAL A 258 12.63 -8.86 -2.13
CA VAL A 258 11.27 -9.11 -1.63
C VAL A 258 10.29 -8.03 -2.11
N ALA A 259 10.71 -6.76 -2.10
CA ALA A 259 9.91 -5.67 -2.63
C ALA A 259 9.65 -5.86 -4.13
N GLU A 260 10.65 -6.30 -4.89
CA GLU A 260 10.54 -6.53 -6.33
C GLU A 260 9.51 -7.63 -6.63
N VAL A 261 9.60 -8.77 -5.95
CA VAL A 261 8.60 -9.85 -6.07
C VAL A 261 7.18 -9.35 -5.76
N ALA A 262 7.02 -8.53 -4.72
CA ALA A 262 5.71 -8.02 -4.31
C ALA A 262 5.11 -7.05 -5.34
N VAL A 263 5.94 -6.22 -5.97
CA VAL A 263 5.51 -5.27 -6.98
C VAL A 263 5.21 -5.96 -8.31
N GLU A 264 6.06 -6.89 -8.75
CA GLU A 264 5.84 -7.65 -10.00
C GLU A 264 4.59 -8.52 -9.91
N ALA A 265 4.29 -9.08 -8.73
CA ALA A 265 3.06 -9.82 -8.51
C ALA A 265 1.78 -9.00 -8.81
N LEU A 266 1.80 -7.66 -8.74
CA LEU A 266 0.61 -6.86 -9.04
C LEU A 266 0.11 -7.07 -10.48
N GLY A 267 1.03 -7.21 -11.43
CA GLY A 267 0.73 -7.25 -12.86
C GLY A 267 0.67 -8.66 -13.47
N LEU A 268 1.11 -9.69 -12.75
CA LEU A 268 1.27 -11.04 -13.28
C LEU A 268 0.06 -11.93 -12.98
N PRO A 269 -0.70 -12.40 -13.99
CA PRO A 269 -1.79 -13.36 -13.80
C PRO A 269 -1.34 -14.63 -13.07
N GLU A 270 -0.13 -15.11 -13.36
CA GLU A 270 0.49 -16.31 -12.79
C GLU A 270 0.73 -16.18 -11.28
N SER A 271 0.71 -14.98 -10.72
CA SER A 271 0.82 -14.78 -9.28
C SER A 271 -0.52 -14.88 -8.54
N SER A 272 -1.63 -14.90 -9.27
CA SER A 272 -2.98 -14.89 -8.71
C SER A 272 -3.26 -16.13 -7.87
N TYR A 273 -3.82 -15.89 -6.70
CA TYR A 273 -4.11 -16.91 -5.69
C TYR A 273 -2.89 -17.75 -5.29
N LYS A 274 -1.64 -17.27 -5.44
CA LYS A 274 -0.44 -18.08 -5.14
C LYS A 274 0.14 -17.84 -3.74
N VAL A 275 0.79 -18.88 -3.24
CA VAL A 275 1.68 -18.84 -2.09
C VAL A 275 3.07 -19.24 -2.58
N VAL A 276 4.06 -18.39 -2.36
CA VAL A 276 5.42 -18.59 -2.86
C VAL A 276 6.43 -18.39 -1.74
N GLU A 277 7.40 -19.29 -1.63
CA GLU A 277 8.53 -19.17 -0.72
C GLU A 277 9.76 -18.67 -1.47
N ILE A 278 10.42 -17.63 -0.96
CA ILE A 278 11.50 -16.95 -1.69
C ILE A 278 12.79 -16.81 -0.88
N VAL A 279 13.91 -17.16 -1.50
CA VAL A 279 15.28 -16.98 -1.00
C VAL A 279 16.20 -16.53 -2.14
N SER A 280 17.41 -16.08 -1.80
CA SER A 280 18.47 -15.81 -2.77
C SER A 280 19.55 -16.89 -2.71
N ARG A 281 20.03 -17.33 -3.88
CA ARG A 281 21.22 -18.19 -4.00
C ARG A 281 22.14 -17.67 -5.09
N ALA A 282 23.46 -17.72 -4.85
CA ALA A 282 24.45 -17.18 -5.78
C ALA A 282 24.56 -17.99 -7.09
N ASP A 283 24.29 -19.30 -7.00
CA ASP A 283 24.37 -20.28 -8.08
C ASP A 283 23.04 -20.51 -8.81
N ALA A 284 21.93 -19.95 -8.32
CA ALA A 284 20.64 -20.08 -8.98
C ALA A 284 20.65 -19.39 -10.35
N PRO A 285 20.00 -19.95 -11.38
CA PRO A 285 19.89 -19.27 -12.67
C PRO A 285 18.97 -18.05 -12.57
N LYS A 286 19.27 -17.01 -13.35
CA LYS A 286 18.35 -15.87 -13.50
C LYS A 286 17.13 -16.30 -14.31
N ARG A 287 15.93 -16.02 -13.79
CA ARG A 287 14.64 -16.34 -14.41
C ARG A 287 13.77 -15.09 -14.41
N THR A 288 12.82 -15.02 -15.34
CA THR A 288 11.80 -13.96 -15.35
C THR A 288 10.79 -14.17 -14.23
N TYR A 289 10.04 -13.14 -13.84
CA TYR A 289 9.02 -13.28 -12.81
C TYR A 289 7.83 -14.10 -13.32
N GLU A 290 7.50 -13.99 -14.61
CA GLU A 290 6.53 -14.81 -15.33
C GLU A 290 6.90 -16.30 -15.20
N ASP A 291 8.16 -16.66 -15.50
CA ASP A 291 8.62 -18.05 -15.39
C ASP A 291 8.62 -18.54 -13.94
N LEU A 292 9.08 -17.70 -13.01
CA LEU A 292 9.15 -18.05 -11.59
C LEU A 292 7.75 -18.34 -11.05
N PHE A 293 6.82 -17.38 -11.15
CA PHE A 293 5.44 -17.57 -10.72
C PHE A 293 4.77 -18.69 -11.50
N GLY A 294 4.93 -18.75 -12.82
CA GLY A 294 4.32 -19.76 -13.69
C GLY A 294 4.74 -21.19 -13.34
N SER A 295 5.96 -21.38 -12.85
CA SER A 295 6.45 -22.70 -12.43
C SER A 295 5.89 -23.23 -11.11
N ILE A 296 5.28 -22.36 -10.28
CA ILE A 296 4.74 -22.77 -8.99
C ILE A 296 3.42 -23.51 -9.17
N LYS A 297 3.41 -24.79 -8.81
CA LYS A 297 2.20 -25.62 -8.69
C LYS A 297 1.64 -25.49 -7.28
N GLN A 298 0.39 -25.08 -7.17
CA GLN A 298 -0.29 -24.97 -5.89
C GLN A 298 -0.74 -26.36 -5.42
N LYS A 299 -0.65 -26.60 -4.10
CA LYS A 299 -1.09 -27.86 -3.47
C LYS A 299 -2.58 -27.84 -3.20
#